data_AF-X0YTU1-F1
#
_entry.id   AF-X0YTU1-F1
#
_cell.length_a   1.000
_cell.length_b   1.000
_cell.length_c   1.000
_cell.angle_alpha   90.00
_cell.angle_beta   90.00
_cell.angle_gamma   90.00
#
_symmetry.space_group_name_H-M   'P 1'
#
loop_
_entity.id
_entity.type
_entity.pdbx_description
1 polymer ?
#
loop_
_entity_poly.entity_id
_entity_poly.type
_entity_poly.pdbx_seq_one_letter_code
_entity_poly.pdbx_strand_id
1 'polypeptide(L)' 'MTKPFLISKKIVWDAYLQVKARKGSAGVDAQSVEDFERDLKKNLYRIWNRMSSGTYFPPP' A
#
# COMPACT_ATOMS: atom_id res chain seq x y z
N MET A 1 1.66 -14.88 -16.56
CA MET A 1 1.47 -13.44 -16.84
C MET A 1 2.63 -12.67 -16.27
N THR A 2 3.38 -11.96 -17.11
CA THR A 2 4.41 -11.00 -16.67
C THR A 2 3.73 -9.76 -16.13
N LYS A 3 4.11 -9.30 -14.93
CA LYS A 3 3.62 -8.03 -14.38
C LYS A 3 4.10 -6.87 -15.28
N PRO A 4 3.21 -5.98 -15.76
CA PRO A 4 3.61 -4.86 -16.61
C PRO A 4 4.58 -3.88 -15.93
N PHE A 5 4.53 -3.77 -14.59
CA PHE A 5 5.45 -2.93 -13.82
C PHE A 5 6.34 -3.78 -12.91
N LEU A 6 7.65 -3.57 -13.01
CA LEU A 6 8.68 -4.22 -12.19
C LEU A 6 8.79 -3.56 -10.80
N ILE A 7 7.72 -3.68 -10.02
CA ILE A 7 7.68 -3.14 -8.64
C ILE A 7 7.98 -4.27 -7.67
N SER A 8 9.06 -4.13 -6.89
CA SER A 8 9.39 -5.09 -5.84
C SER A 8 8.49 -4.92 -4.62
N LYS A 9 8.24 -6.00 -3.88
CA LYS A 9 7.49 -5.92 -2.61
C LYS A 9 8.22 -5.05 -1.56
N LYS A 10 9.55 -4.98 -1.65
CA LYS A 10 10.39 -4.18 -0.76
C LYS A 10 10.06 -2.68 -0.86
N ILE A 11 9.87 -2.16 -2.07
CA ILE A 11 9.52 -0.74 -2.26
C ILE A 11 8.20 -0.40 -1.57
N VAL A 12 7.21 -1.30 -1.64
CA VAL A 12 5.90 -1.12 -0.98
C VAL A 12 6.04 -1.15 0.55
N TRP A 13 6.90 -2.03 1.06
CA TRP A 13 7.22 -2.11 2.48
C TRP A 13 7.91 -0.84 2.99
N ASP A 14 8.92 -0.35 2.28
CA ASP A 14 9.67 0.84 2.67
C ASP A 14 8.76 2.09 2.66
N ALA A 15 7.87 2.20 1.68
CA ALA A 15 6.86 3.27 1.62
C ALA A 15 5.90 3.21 2.82
N TYR A 16 5.45 2.02 3.19
CA TYR A 16 4.62 1.82 4.38
C TYR A 16 5.34 2.26 5.67
N LEU A 17 6.62 1.93 5.86
CA LEU A 17 7.39 2.37 7.02
C LEU A 17 7.47 3.89 7.12
N GLN A 18 7.63 4.59 5.99
CA GLN A 18 7.63 6.06 5.96
C GLN A 18 6.27 6.64 6.37
N VAL A 19 5.16 6.05 5.92
CA VAL A 19 3.81 6.48 6.33
C VAL A 19 3.60 6.25 7.82
N LYS A 20 3.96 5.07 8.32
CA LYS A 20 3.86 4.72 9.74
C LYS A 20 4.68 5.69 10.62
N ALA A 21 5.89 6.04 10.19
CA ALA A 21 6.74 6.98 10.93
C ALA A 21 6.17 8.40 11.00
N ARG A 22 5.36 8.81 10.00
CA ARG A 22 4.86 10.18 9.89
C ARG A 22 3.67 10.51 10.80
N LYS A 23 3.11 9.55 11.55
CA LYS A 23 1.97 9.75 12.48
C LYS A 23 0.80 10.58 11.89
N GLY A 24 0.66 10.60 10.56
CA GLY A 24 -0.33 11.42 9.87
C GLY A 24 -1.74 10.90 10.13
N SER A 25 -2.70 11.83 10.18
CA SER A 25 -4.13 11.52 10.28
C SER A 25 -4.59 10.59 9.15
N ALA A 26 -5.64 9.80 9.42
CA ALA A 26 -6.28 8.94 8.42
C ALA A 26 -6.59 9.71 7.12
N GLY A 27 -6.44 9.03 5.98
CA GLY A 27 -6.70 9.60 4.66
C GLY A 27 -8.20 9.89 4.43
N VAL A 28 -8.54 10.29 3.21
CA VAL A 28 -9.94 10.56 2.78
C VAL A 28 -10.85 9.34 2.98
N ASP A 29 -10.28 8.14 3.04
CA ASP A 29 -10.99 6.87 3.28
C ASP A 29 -11.24 6.56 4.77
N ALA A 30 -10.87 7.46 5.68
CA ALA A 30 -10.96 7.31 7.13
C ALA A 30 -10.28 6.04 7.68
N GLN A 31 -9.39 5.40 6.91
CA GLN A 31 -8.65 4.23 7.35
C GLN A 31 -7.50 4.68 8.26
N SER A 32 -7.52 4.22 9.51
CA SER A 32 -6.41 4.38 10.44
C SER A 32 -5.24 3.45 10.09
N VAL A 33 -4.02 3.80 10.53
CA VAL A 33 -2.86 2.92 10.36
C VAL A 33 -3.07 1.63 11.15
N GLU A 34 -3.73 1.71 12.30
CA GLU A 34 -4.07 0.58 13.17
C GLU A 34 -5.01 -0.40 12.46
N ASP A 35 -6.06 0.11 11.79
CA ASP A 35 -6.97 -0.72 10.98
C ASP A 35 -6.27 -1.36 9.78
N PHE A 36 -5.33 -0.64 9.16
CA PHE A 36 -4.51 -1.17 8.09
C PHE A 36 -3.59 -2.30 8.59
N GLU A 37 -3.02 -2.16 9.79
CA GLU A 37 -2.08 -3.12 10.39
C GLU A 37 -2.74 -4.43 10.82
N ARG A 38 -4.04 -4.44 11.10
CA ARG A 38 -4.80 -5.67 11.43
C ARG A 38 -4.63 -6.79 10.41
N ASP A 39 -4.43 -6.46 9.14
CA ASP A 39 -4.11 -7.42 8.08
C ASP A 39 -2.98 -6.89 7.19
N LEU A 40 -1.87 -6.48 7.83
CA LEU A 40 -0.73 -5.81 7.20
C LEU A 40 -0.25 -6.55 5.94
N LYS A 41 -0.05 -7.87 6.03
CA LYS A 41 0.46 -8.68 4.91
C LYS A 41 -0.49 -8.67 3.72
N LYS A 42 -1.79 -8.85 3.94
CA LYS A 42 -2.79 -8.86 2.87
C LYS A 42 -2.96 -7.48 2.26
N ASN A 43 -2.95 -6.43 3.08
CA ASN A 43 -3.09 -5.05 2.62
C ASN A 43 -1.90 -4.62 1.76
N LEU A 44 -0.67 -4.90 2.20
CA LEU A 44 0.54 -4.67 1.40
C LEU A 44 0.55 -5.49 0.11
N TYR A 45 0.13 -6.75 0.17
CA TYR A 45 0.02 -7.59 -1.02
C TYR A 45 -1.00 -7.01 -2.02
N ARG A 46 -2.15 -6.54 -1.55
CA ARG A 46 -3.18 -5.94 -2.41
C ARG A 46 -2.66 -4.71 -3.14
N ILE A 47 -1.97 -3.83 -2.41
CA ILE A 47 -1.35 -2.62 -2.98
C ILE A 47 -0.27 -3.00 -4.00
N TRP A 48 0.68 -3.86 -3.61
CA TRP A 48 1.72 -4.37 -4.51
C TRP A 48 1.14 -5.03 -5.76
N ASN A 49 0.11 -5.87 -5.59
CA ASN A 49 -0.49 -6.61 -6.69
C ASN A 49 -1.11 -5.66 -7.72
N ARG A 50 -1.85 -4.63 -7.25
CA ARG A 50 -2.48 -3.62 -8.10
C ARG A 50 -1.46 -2.71 -8.79
N MET A 51 -0.44 -2.25 -8.07
CA MET A 51 0.59 -1.39 -8.66
C MET A 51 1.41 -2.17 -9.71
N SER A 52 1.81 -3.40 -9.39
CA SER A 52 2.55 -4.24 -10.35
C SER A 52 1.72 -4.65 -11.57
N SER A 53 0.39 -4.73 -11.44
CA SER A 53 -0.52 -5.02 -12.57
C SER A 53 -1.03 -3.79 -13.32
N GLY A 54 -0.71 -2.57 -12.87
CA GLY A 54 -1.24 -1.35 -13.49
C GLY A 54 -2.70 -1.03 -13.18
N THR A 55 -3.28 -1.66 -12.16
CA THR A 55 -4.69 -1.49 -11.78
C THR A 55 -4.84 -0.77 -10.43
N TYR A 56 -3.84 0.04 -10.07
CA TYR A 56 -3.89 0.88 -8.88
C TYR A 56 -4.35 2.29 -9.29
N PHE A 57 -5.54 2.68 -8.83
CA PHE A 57 -6.12 3.99 -9.06
C PHE A 57 -6.43 4.59 -7.68
N PRO A 58 -5.60 5.51 -7.18
CA PRO A 58 -5.88 6.18 -5.92
C PRO A 58 -7.11 7.10 -6.08
N PRO A 59 -7.89 7.32 -5.00
CA PRO A 59 -8.98 8.30 -5.01
C PRO A 59 -8.44 9.72 -5.29
N PRO A 60 -9.27 10.61 -5.90
CA PRO A 60 -8.91 11.99 -6.21
C PRO A 60 -8.73 12.87 -4.96
#